data_AF-A0A4Y7TWS5-F1
#
_entry.id   AF-A0A4Y7TWS5-F1
#
_cell.length_a   1.000
_cell.length_b   1.000
_cell.length_c   1.000
_cell.angle_alpha   90.00
_cell.angle_beta   90.00
_cell.angle_gamma   90.00
#
_symmetry.space_group_name_H-M   'P 1'
#
loop_
_entity.id
_entity.type
_entity.pdbx_description
1 polymer ?
#
loop_
_entity_poly.entity_id
_entity_poly.type
_entity_poly.pdbx_seq_one_letter_code
_entity_poly.pdbx_strand_id
1 'polypeptide(L)'
;MFLVSCLVAINFKFWAWVLKLLGHEIRIRSVTILPLTLRNITYNYRSSTLSLDAHIGSLKIAFHLPTPCAPKLVSVYVEDASYTKADRHAFKSDETSVVVWLLPAFFRRTSSSFVTVKMRGVVIDNVNAEEEAWWAKGIRDNITETVMVGETIRLHDLKTKLWLYEPISPSTWAAKVDVNGETVGEGDDSEHTAEGMEGDEVGEESEDVLDDSAEKARETQEEDEREARARIYASQWILRNDRNQRVYSFGSLNVELRRPWGTLPYPDRVGVEHKVQVPQGSLVLKATDLTWTKLPRAKVDEAYFKSSAPM
;
A
#
# COMPACT_ATOMS: atom_id res chain seq x y z
N MET A 1 13.38 38.66 16.20
CA MET A 1 13.44 37.40 15.43
C MET A 1 14.46 36.39 15.98
N PHE A 2 15.69 36.79 16.35
CA PHE A 2 16.71 35.87 16.87
C PHE A 2 16.29 35.06 18.11
N LEU A 3 15.69 35.69 19.14
CA LEU A 3 15.25 34.97 20.35
C LEU A 3 14.18 33.90 20.05
N VAL A 4 13.24 34.21 19.15
CA VAL A 4 12.19 33.26 18.74
C VAL A 4 12.81 32.08 18.00
N SER A 5 13.77 32.34 17.09
CA SER A 5 14.50 31.28 16.39
C SER A 5 15.30 30.39 17.36
N CYS A 6 15.98 30.97 18.35
CA CYS A 6 16.70 30.22 19.37
C CYS A 6 15.77 29.35 20.23
N LEU A 7 14.64 29.90 20.68
CA LEU A 7 13.65 29.14 21.46
C LEU A 7 13.05 27.97 20.66
N VAL A 8 12.75 28.18 19.37
CA VAL A 8 12.26 27.10 18.50
C VAL A 8 13.34 26.03 18.31
N ALA A 9 14.60 26.42 18.12
CA ALA A 9 15.70 25.47 17.98
C ALA A 9 15.96 24.66 19.26
N ILE A 10 15.89 25.29 20.44
CA ILE A 10 16.05 24.61 21.73
C ILE A 10 14.89 23.63 21.96
N ASN A 11 13.65 24.07 21.73
CA ASN A 11 12.49 23.19 21.83
C ASN A 11 12.60 21.99 20.88
N PHE A 12 12.98 22.23 19.62
CA PHE A 12 13.15 21.15 18.65
C PHE A 12 14.21 20.15 19.08
N LYS A 13 15.36 20.61 19.57
CA LYS A 13 16.43 19.73 20.08
C LYS A 13 15.98 18.93 21.30
N PHE A 14 15.26 19.55 22.23
CA PHE A 14 14.72 18.88 23.40
C PHE A 14 13.75 17.77 23.00
N TRP A 15 12.78 18.07 22.12
CA TRP A 15 11.82 17.08 21.63
C TRP A 15 12.49 15.95 20.83
N ALA A 16 13.48 16.27 19.99
CA ALA A 16 14.25 15.26 19.27
C ALA A 16 15.01 14.33 20.22
N TRP A 17 15.56 14.86 21.32
CA TRP A 17 16.22 14.06 22.34
C TRP A 17 15.24 13.16 23.10
N VAL A 18 14.07 13.67 23.50
CA VAL A 18 13.01 12.88 24.13
C VAL A 18 12.53 11.75 23.20
N LEU A 19 12.31 12.05 21.92
CA LEU A 19 11.92 11.04 20.93
C LEU A 19 12.98 9.93 20.79
N LYS A 20 14.26 10.30 20.81
CA LYS A 20 15.36 9.34 20.75
C LYS A 20 15.37 8.38 21.93
N LEU A 21 15.09 8.87 23.15
CA LEU A 21 14.97 8.02 24.34
C LEU A 21 13.80 7.02 24.24
N LEU A 22 12.75 7.39 23.52
CA LEU A 22 11.58 6.53 23.26
C LEU A 22 11.78 5.56 22.07
N GLY A 23 12.99 5.49 21.50
CA GLY A 23 13.30 4.62 20.36
C GLY A 23 12.87 5.18 19.01
N HIS A 24 12.46 6.46 18.94
CA HIS A 24 12.16 7.16 17.69
C HIS A 24 13.39 7.92 17.20
N GLU A 25 13.84 7.62 15.99
CA GLU A 25 14.93 8.31 15.34
C GLU A 25 14.43 9.04 14.10
N ILE A 26 14.50 10.38 14.14
CA ILE A 26 14.16 11.24 13.00
C ILE A 26 15.45 11.87 12.47
N ARG A 27 15.76 11.62 11.20
CA ARG A 27 16.89 12.25 10.51
C ARG A 27 16.36 13.06 9.33
N ILE A 28 16.74 14.33 9.29
CA ILE A 28 16.42 15.25 8.20
C ILE A 28 17.76 15.72 7.63
N ARG A 29 18.04 15.44 6.36
CA ARG A 29 19.34 15.76 5.76
C ARG A 29 19.50 17.25 5.47
N SER A 30 18.44 17.89 4.97
CA SER A 30 18.48 19.29 4.57
C SER A 30 17.13 19.96 4.79
N VAL A 31 17.19 21.20 5.26
CA VAL A 31 16.04 22.09 5.47
C VAL A 31 16.30 23.39 4.74
N THR A 32 15.42 23.72 3.79
CA THR A 32 15.33 25.03 3.15
C THR A 32 14.09 25.73 3.70
N ILE A 33 14.21 26.98 4.14
CA ILE A 33 13.10 27.67 4.83
C ILE A 33 12.14 28.34 3.83
N LEU A 34 12.66 28.92 2.75
CA LEU A 34 11.85 29.64 1.75
C LEU A 34 12.25 29.21 0.33
N PRO A 35 11.43 28.38 -0.35
CA PRO A 35 10.24 27.69 0.16
C PRO A 35 10.59 26.62 1.21
N LEU A 36 9.64 26.30 2.11
CA LEU A 36 9.85 25.29 3.14
C LEU A 36 9.99 23.90 2.50
N THR A 37 11.22 23.42 2.39
CA THR A 37 11.56 22.15 1.75
C THR A 37 12.42 21.32 2.69
N LEU A 38 11.95 20.13 2.99
CA LEU A 38 12.67 19.12 3.78
C LEU A 38 13.10 18.00 2.83
N ARG A 39 14.38 17.62 2.86
CA ARG A 39 14.91 16.56 1.98
C ARG A 39 15.45 15.39 2.79
N ASN A 40 15.22 14.19 2.25
CA ASN A 40 15.63 12.90 2.81
C ASN A 40 15.26 12.80 4.29
N ILE A 41 13.96 12.82 4.56
CA ILE A 41 13.43 12.58 5.89
C ILE A 41 13.39 11.07 6.08
N THR A 42 14.11 10.59 7.08
CA THR A 42 14.01 9.19 7.52
C THR A 42 13.51 9.19 8.95
N TYR A 43 12.52 8.35 9.19
CA TYR A 43 11.95 8.10 10.49
C TYR A 43 12.07 6.60 10.73
N ASN A 44 12.79 6.22 11.78
CA ASN A 44 12.92 4.85 12.19
C ASN A 44 12.41 4.74 13.62
N TYR A 45 11.59 3.73 13.89
CA TYR A 45 11.17 3.38 15.22
C TYR A 45 11.49 1.91 15.44
N ARG A 46 12.22 1.61 16.52
CA ARG A 46 12.56 0.25 16.90
C ARG A 46 12.14 0.02 18.34
N SER A 47 11.24 -0.93 18.51
CA SER A 47 10.84 -1.53 19.77
C SER A 47 11.12 -3.03 19.71
N SER A 48 11.07 -3.71 20.86
CA SER A 48 11.24 -5.16 20.94
C SER A 48 10.20 -5.93 20.11
N THR A 49 9.03 -5.33 19.88
CA THR A 49 7.91 -5.96 19.17
C THR A 49 7.58 -5.31 17.83
N LEU A 50 8.17 -4.16 17.52
CA LEU A 50 7.77 -3.37 16.36
C LEU A 50 8.91 -2.57 15.77
N SER A 51 9.17 -2.78 14.48
CA SER A 51 9.96 -1.88 13.64
C SER A 51 9.02 -1.08 12.70
N LEU A 52 9.29 0.21 12.57
CA LEU A 52 8.63 1.07 11.60
C LEU A 52 9.70 1.95 10.95
N ASP A 53 9.92 1.73 9.67
CA ASP A 53 10.85 2.50 8.87
C ASP A 53 10.04 3.31 7.85
N ALA A 54 10.16 4.63 7.90
CA ALA A 54 9.49 5.56 7.01
C ALA A 54 10.53 6.47 6.37
N HIS A 55 10.40 6.66 5.06
CA HIS A 55 11.28 7.46 4.24
C HIS A 55 10.44 8.41 3.39
N ILE A 56 10.85 9.67 3.34
CA ILE A 56 10.28 10.69 2.46
C ILE A 56 11.46 11.37 1.76
N GLY A 57 11.55 11.21 0.43
CA GLY A 57 12.61 11.80 -0.37
C GLY A 57 12.60 13.33 -0.30
N SER A 58 11.44 13.95 -0.46
CA SER A 58 11.30 15.41 -0.42
C SER A 58 9.89 15.85 -0.01
N LEU A 59 9.81 16.80 0.92
CA LEU A 59 8.57 17.38 1.41
C LEU A 59 8.64 18.90 1.21
N LYS A 60 7.82 19.42 0.31
CA LYS A 60 7.71 20.85 -0.02
C LYS A 60 6.38 21.38 0.49
N ILE A 61 6.43 22.42 1.31
CA ILE A 61 5.24 23.11 1.82
C ILE A 61 5.29 24.54 1.29
N ALA A 62 4.30 24.92 0.50
CA ALA A 62 4.13 26.28 0.01
C ALA A 62 2.84 26.89 0.54
N PHE A 63 2.99 28.03 1.20
CA PHE A 63 1.88 28.87 1.64
C PHE A 63 1.57 29.87 0.54
N HIS A 64 0.30 30.00 0.20
CA HIS A 64 -0.17 30.88 -0.87
C HIS A 64 -1.03 31.98 -0.28
N LEU A 65 -0.93 33.18 -0.86
CA LEU A 65 -1.93 34.22 -0.62
C LEU A 65 -3.15 33.89 -1.51
N PRO A 66 -4.34 33.64 -0.93
CA PRO A 66 -5.51 33.28 -1.71
C PRO A 66 -5.88 34.42 -2.66
N THR A 67 -6.00 34.11 -3.95
CA THR A 67 -6.47 35.06 -4.97
C THR A 67 -7.85 34.64 -5.49
N PRO A 68 -8.67 35.56 -6.03
CA PRO A 68 -9.96 35.18 -6.63
C PRO A 68 -9.84 34.12 -7.74
N CYS A 69 -8.75 34.13 -8.50
CA CYS A 69 -8.49 33.16 -9.57
C CYS A 69 -7.89 31.84 -9.05
N ALA A 70 -7.31 31.83 -7.86
CA ALA A 70 -6.73 30.64 -7.24
C ALA A 70 -6.78 30.78 -5.71
N PRO A 71 -7.90 30.43 -5.05
CA PRO A 71 -8.05 30.55 -3.60
C PRO A 71 -7.34 29.39 -2.89
N LYS A 72 -6.09 29.13 -3.24
CA LYS A 72 -5.24 28.13 -2.61
C LYS A 72 -4.68 28.74 -1.32
N LEU A 73 -4.73 27.98 -0.23
CA LEU A 73 -4.16 28.39 1.05
C LEU A 73 -2.79 27.76 1.25
N VAL A 74 -2.73 26.43 1.10
CA VAL A 74 -1.52 25.63 1.31
C VAL A 74 -1.45 24.57 0.24
N SER A 75 -0.25 24.33 -0.28
CA SER A 75 0.07 23.15 -1.06
C SER A 75 1.21 22.39 -0.40
N VAL A 76 1.01 21.10 -0.16
CA VAL A 76 2.01 20.17 0.33
C VAL A 76 2.33 19.21 -0.81
N TYR A 77 3.60 19.06 -1.15
CA TYR A 77 4.09 18.08 -2.11
C TYR A 77 5.04 17.14 -1.40
N VAL A 78 4.83 15.85 -1.57
CA VAL A 78 5.63 14.78 -1.01
C VAL A 78 6.13 13.93 -2.18
N GLU A 79 7.43 13.74 -2.26
CA GLU A 79 8.11 12.94 -3.28
C GLU A 79 8.77 11.74 -2.59
N ASP A 80 8.68 10.57 -3.23
CA ASP A 80 9.27 9.31 -2.79
C ASP A 80 8.93 8.96 -1.34
N ALA A 81 7.64 8.91 -1.04
CA ALA A 81 7.15 8.51 0.28
C ALA A 81 7.03 6.99 0.35
N SER A 82 7.74 6.37 1.27
CA SER A 82 7.58 4.96 1.59
C SER A 82 7.53 4.75 3.09
N TYR A 83 6.72 3.81 3.54
CA TYR A 83 6.81 3.34 4.91
C TYR A 83 6.63 1.82 4.96
N THR A 84 7.31 1.18 5.89
CA THR A 84 7.28 -0.26 6.11
C THR A 84 7.17 -0.52 7.59
N LYS A 85 6.17 -1.31 8.00
CA LYS A 85 5.94 -1.69 9.40
C LYS A 85 6.13 -3.19 9.55
N ALA A 86 7.22 -3.61 10.20
CA ALA A 86 7.58 -4.97 10.64
C ALA A 86 6.84 -6.11 9.92
N ASP A 87 7.11 -6.33 8.63
CA ASP A 87 6.54 -7.38 7.76
C ASP A 87 5.00 -7.45 7.67
N ARG A 88 4.30 -6.44 8.19
CA ARG A 88 2.83 -6.42 8.24
C ARG A 88 2.26 -5.71 7.03
N HIS A 89 2.78 -4.52 6.75
CA HIS A 89 2.37 -3.75 5.59
C HIS A 89 3.44 -2.75 5.16
N ALA A 90 3.46 -2.49 3.85
CA ALA A 90 4.29 -1.51 3.21
C ALA A 90 3.42 -0.56 2.37
N PHE A 91 3.85 0.69 2.31
CA PHE A 91 3.26 1.73 1.49
C PHE A 91 4.37 2.39 0.71
N LYS A 92 4.12 2.67 -0.57
CA LYS A 92 4.98 3.47 -1.43
C LYS A 92 4.12 4.42 -2.25
N SER A 93 4.62 5.62 -2.49
CA SER A 93 3.99 6.65 -3.30
C SER A 93 5.10 7.51 -3.90
N ASP A 94 5.12 7.59 -5.23
CA ASP A 94 6.12 8.35 -5.98
C ASP A 94 5.92 9.85 -5.75
N GLU A 95 4.66 10.29 -5.83
CA GLU A 95 4.30 11.70 -5.68
C GLU A 95 2.94 11.83 -4.98
N THR A 96 2.86 12.66 -3.95
CA THR A 96 1.62 13.03 -3.28
C THR A 96 1.51 14.55 -3.19
N SER A 97 0.49 15.11 -3.82
CA SER A 97 0.16 16.52 -3.76
C SER A 97 -1.15 16.74 -3.01
N VAL A 98 -1.09 17.53 -1.94
CA VAL A 98 -2.26 17.97 -1.16
C VAL A 98 -2.42 19.46 -1.38
N VAL A 99 -3.58 19.88 -1.88
CA VAL A 99 -3.94 21.30 -2.04
C VAL A 99 -5.14 21.60 -1.17
N VAL A 100 -4.97 22.55 -0.25
CA VAL A 100 -6.03 23.07 0.60
C VAL A 100 -6.53 24.37 0.01
N TRP A 101 -7.83 24.43 -0.25
CA TRP A 101 -8.53 25.58 -0.83
C TRP A 101 -9.25 26.34 0.28
N LEU A 102 -9.09 27.67 0.28
CA LEU A 102 -9.80 28.55 1.19
C LEU A 102 -11.18 28.85 0.62
N LEU A 103 -12.23 28.39 1.31
CA LEU A 103 -13.61 28.88 1.14
C LEU A 103 -14.05 29.03 -0.33
N PRO A 104 -14.03 27.96 -1.13
CA PRO A 104 -14.29 28.03 -2.57
C PRO A 104 -15.64 28.69 -2.93
N ALA A 105 -16.65 28.52 -2.08
CA ALA A 105 -17.96 29.15 -2.23
C ALA A 105 -17.92 30.69 -2.23
N PHE A 106 -17.08 31.31 -1.39
CA PHE A 106 -16.94 32.77 -1.34
C PHE A 106 -16.29 33.34 -2.61
N PHE A 107 -15.48 32.52 -3.29
CA PHE A 107 -14.84 32.88 -4.56
C PHE A 107 -15.67 32.48 -5.79
N ARG A 108 -16.98 32.22 -5.60
CA ARG A 108 -17.92 31.81 -6.66
C ARG A 108 -17.49 30.53 -7.41
N ARG A 109 -16.63 29.70 -6.83
CA ARG A 109 -16.29 28.37 -7.34
C ARG A 109 -17.14 27.33 -6.64
N THR A 110 -18.36 27.15 -7.12
CA THR A 110 -19.36 26.26 -6.54
C THR A 110 -18.99 24.78 -6.61
N SER A 111 -18.05 24.39 -7.47
CA SER A 111 -17.62 22.99 -7.68
C SER A 111 -16.24 22.64 -7.09
N SER A 112 -15.56 23.56 -6.41
CA SER A 112 -14.19 23.29 -5.95
C SER A 112 -14.18 22.60 -4.58
N SER A 113 -13.37 21.54 -4.46
CA SER A 113 -13.15 20.83 -3.20
C SER A 113 -12.43 21.70 -2.16
N PHE A 114 -12.63 21.44 -0.87
CA PHE A 114 -11.83 22.06 0.20
C PHE A 114 -10.41 21.50 0.24
N VAL A 115 -10.27 20.21 -0.02
CA VAL A 115 -9.00 19.51 -0.05
C VAL A 115 -8.99 18.63 -1.29
N THR A 116 -7.97 18.82 -2.11
CA THR A 116 -7.64 17.93 -3.22
C THR A 116 -6.39 17.16 -2.82
N VAL A 117 -6.43 15.84 -2.93
CA VAL A 117 -5.19 15.04 -2.83
C VAL A 117 -5.04 14.26 -4.11
N LYS A 118 -3.86 14.36 -4.69
CA LYS A 118 -3.41 13.60 -5.85
C LYS A 118 -2.26 12.74 -5.39
N MET A 119 -2.32 11.45 -5.66
CA MET A 119 -1.26 10.51 -5.39
C MET A 119 -0.92 9.77 -6.68
N ARG A 120 0.37 9.57 -6.93
CA ARG A 120 0.90 8.89 -8.10
C ARG A 120 1.78 7.72 -7.66
N GLY A 121 1.70 6.61 -8.39
CA GLY A 121 2.49 5.42 -8.09
C GLY A 121 2.20 4.85 -6.70
N VAL A 122 0.93 4.86 -6.27
CA VAL A 122 0.58 4.35 -4.94
C VAL A 122 0.61 2.83 -4.97
N VAL A 123 1.41 2.25 -4.08
CA VAL A 123 1.45 0.82 -3.83
C VAL A 123 1.21 0.62 -2.34
N ILE A 124 0.13 -0.08 -2.02
CA ILE A 124 -0.19 -0.56 -0.68
C ILE A 124 -0.03 -2.07 -0.72
N ASP A 125 0.90 -2.58 0.05
CA ASP A 125 1.13 -4.00 0.23
C ASP A 125 0.76 -4.35 1.67
N ASN A 126 -0.28 -5.16 1.84
CA ASN A 126 -0.71 -5.60 3.15
C ASN A 126 -0.59 -7.11 3.24
N VAL A 127 0.36 -7.57 4.06
CA VAL A 127 0.63 -8.99 4.28
C VAL A 127 -0.43 -9.60 5.18
N ASN A 128 -0.89 -8.85 6.18
CA ASN A 128 -1.87 -9.30 7.17
C ASN A 128 -3.12 -8.39 7.21
N ALA A 129 -4.28 -8.97 6.87
CA ALA A 129 -5.55 -8.24 6.81
C ALA A 129 -6.05 -7.72 8.18
N GLU A 130 -5.70 -8.39 9.29
CA GLU A 130 -6.11 -7.98 10.64
C GLU A 130 -5.31 -6.77 11.15
N GLU A 131 -4.08 -6.62 10.66
CA GLU A 131 -3.15 -5.57 11.09
C GLU A 131 -2.97 -4.47 10.03
N GLU A 132 -3.99 -4.30 9.20
CA GLU A 132 -4.07 -3.20 8.23
C GLU A 132 -3.96 -1.85 8.94
N ALA A 133 -3.20 -0.92 8.34
CA ALA A 133 -3.15 0.43 8.85
C ALA A 133 -4.55 1.06 8.86
N TRP A 134 -4.93 1.72 9.96
CA TRP A 134 -6.27 2.29 10.13
C TRP A 134 -6.72 3.19 8.96
N TRP A 135 -5.77 3.91 8.35
CA TRP A 135 -6.03 4.78 7.20
C TRP A 135 -6.24 3.98 5.92
N ALA A 136 -5.51 2.89 5.71
CA ALA A 136 -5.65 2.00 4.56
C ALA A 136 -6.99 1.27 4.64
N LYS A 137 -7.33 0.75 5.83
CA LYS A 137 -8.66 0.24 6.14
C LYS A 137 -9.74 1.27 5.87
N GLY A 138 -9.52 2.52 6.28
CA GLY A 138 -10.42 3.63 5.97
C GLY A 138 -10.60 3.87 4.47
N ILE A 139 -9.54 3.78 3.66
CA ILE A 139 -9.62 3.87 2.20
C ILE A 139 -10.40 2.70 1.63
N ARG A 140 -10.06 1.48 2.04
CA ARG A 140 -10.72 0.24 1.63
C ARG A 140 -12.21 0.29 1.94
N ASP A 141 -12.58 0.57 3.19
CA ASP A 141 -13.98 0.62 3.62
C ASP A 141 -14.74 1.73 2.88
N ASN A 142 -14.12 2.90 2.65
CA ASN A 142 -14.71 3.95 1.82
C ASN A 142 -14.90 3.51 0.37
N ILE A 143 -13.91 2.86 -0.26
CA ILE A 143 -14.02 2.38 -1.64
C ILE A 143 -15.10 1.32 -1.71
N THR A 144 -15.06 0.30 -0.86
CA THR A 144 -16.08 -0.77 -0.79
C THR A 144 -17.47 -0.19 -0.61
N GLU A 145 -17.66 0.72 0.34
CA GLU A 145 -18.94 1.40 0.51
C GLU A 145 -19.35 2.17 -0.76
N THR A 146 -18.42 2.85 -1.40
CA THR A 146 -18.70 3.59 -2.64
C THR A 146 -19.03 2.66 -3.81
N VAL A 147 -18.44 1.47 -3.87
CA VAL A 147 -18.76 0.46 -4.89
C VAL A 147 -20.14 -0.15 -4.64
N MET A 148 -20.47 -0.41 -3.37
CA MET A 148 -21.71 -1.10 -3.00
C MET A 148 -22.93 -0.16 -2.99
N VAL A 149 -22.74 1.10 -2.60
CA VAL A 149 -23.83 2.07 -2.36
C VAL A 149 -23.69 3.31 -3.23
N GLY A 150 -22.48 3.62 -3.70
CA GLY A 150 -22.21 4.85 -4.44
C GLY A 150 -22.62 4.77 -5.91
N GLU A 151 -22.58 5.93 -6.55
CA GLU A 151 -22.84 6.08 -7.98
C GLU A 151 -21.52 5.96 -8.74
N THR A 152 -21.44 5.00 -9.65
CA THR A 152 -20.35 4.95 -10.64
C THR A 152 -20.68 5.95 -11.75
N ILE A 153 -19.98 7.08 -11.76
CA ILE A 153 -20.18 8.13 -12.77
C ILE A 153 -19.57 7.71 -14.11
N ARG A 154 -18.37 7.09 -14.05
CA ARG A 154 -17.61 6.71 -15.24
C ARG A 154 -16.72 5.51 -14.94
N LEU A 155 -16.70 4.53 -15.84
CA LEU A 155 -15.82 3.38 -15.82
C LEU A 155 -15.52 2.99 -17.27
N HIS A 156 -14.26 3.03 -17.67
CA HIS A 156 -13.89 2.77 -19.08
C HIS A 156 -13.63 1.30 -19.36
N ASP A 157 -12.77 0.70 -18.54
CA ASP A 157 -12.37 -0.70 -18.68
C ASP A 157 -12.42 -1.32 -17.30
N LEU A 158 -13.01 -2.50 -17.20
CA LEU A 158 -13.03 -3.32 -16.00
C LEU A 158 -12.67 -4.74 -16.43
N LYS A 159 -11.50 -5.20 -15.99
CA LYS A 159 -11.03 -6.57 -16.24
C LYS A 159 -10.90 -7.27 -14.91
N THR A 160 -11.55 -8.42 -14.80
CA THR A 160 -11.40 -9.31 -13.67
C THR A 160 -10.70 -10.59 -14.14
N LYS A 161 -9.76 -11.08 -13.36
CA LYS A 161 -9.09 -12.35 -13.59
C LYS A 161 -9.05 -13.11 -12.27
N LEU A 162 -9.44 -14.36 -12.33
CA LEU A 162 -9.46 -15.27 -11.18
C LEU A 162 -8.58 -16.46 -11.53
N TRP A 163 -7.59 -16.72 -10.69
CA TRP A 163 -6.76 -17.92 -10.73
C TRP A 163 -7.15 -18.76 -9.52
N LEU A 164 -7.74 -19.92 -9.81
CA LEU A 164 -8.01 -20.96 -8.83
C LEU A 164 -6.98 -22.06 -9.06
N TYR A 165 -6.27 -22.45 -8.01
CA TYR A 165 -5.33 -23.56 -8.05
C TYR A 165 -5.97 -24.81 -7.46
N GLU A 166 -5.50 -25.98 -7.88
CA GLU A 166 -6.05 -27.25 -7.42
C GLU A 166 -5.83 -27.45 -5.91
N PRO A 167 -6.81 -28.06 -5.21
CA PRO A 167 -6.59 -28.49 -3.83
C PRO A 167 -5.44 -29.46 -3.72
N ILE A 168 -4.48 -29.09 -2.86
CA ILE A 168 -3.51 -30.02 -2.28
C ILE A 168 -4.31 -31.23 -1.81
N SER A 169 -4.12 -32.35 -2.51
CA SER A 169 -4.78 -33.60 -2.16
C SER A 169 -4.49 -33.93 -0.69
N PRO A 170 -5.48 -34.37 0.10
CA PRO A 170 -5.28 -34.72 1.50
C PRO A 170 -4.14 -35.73 1.76
N SER A 171 -3.67 -36.43 0.74
CA SER A 171 -2.57 -37.38 0.83
C SER A 171 -1.20 -36.76 1.10
N THR A 172 -0.95 -35.50 0.74
CA THR A 172 0.39 -34.87 0.89
C THR A 172 0.64 -34.25 2.27
N TRP A 173 -0.39 -33.84 3.00
CA TRP A 173 -0.22 -33.34 4.38
C TRP A 173 -0.03 -34.47 5.39
N ALA A 174 -0.67 -35.61 5.16
CA ALA A 174 -0.51 -36.80 5.99
C ALA A 174 0.90 -37.43 5.89
N ALA A 175 1.63 -37.17 4.80
CA ALA A 175 2.96 -37.73 4.58
C ALA A 175 4.11 -36.91 5.20
N LYS A 176 3.85 -35.74 5.80
CA LYS A 176 4.90 -34.87 6.39
C LYS A 176 4.72 -34.60 7.89
N VAL A 177 3.70 -35.18 8.52
CA VAL A 177 3.55 -35.16 9.98
C VAL A 177 3.88 -36.55 10.50
N ASP A 178 5.17 -36.91 10.47
CA ASP A 178 5.67 -38.02 11.27
C ASP A 178 5.58 -37.59 12.74
N VAL A 179 4.57 -38.12 13.43
CA VAL A 179 4.31 -37.93 14.88
C VAL A 179 5.27 -38.75 15.74
N ASN A 180 6.38 -39.26 15.18
CA ASN A 180 7.45 -39.83 15.96
C ASN A 180 8.74 -39.08 15.64
N GLY A 181 9.29 -38.41 16.65
CA GLY A 181 10.59 -37.75 16.59
C GLY A 181 11.74 -38.75 16.45
N GLU A 182 11.81 -39.43 15.31
CA GLU A 182 13.01 -40.06 14.80
C GLU A 182 13.39 -39.34 13.52
N THR A 183 14.48 -38.59 13.60
CA THR A 183 15.28 -38.18 12.45
C THR A 183 15.71 -39.44 11.71
N VAL A 184 14.93 -39.85 10.71
CA VAL A 184 15.38 -40.83 9.72
C VAL A 184 16.43 -40.11 8.90
N GLY A 185 17.69 -40.48 9.12
CA GLY A 185 18.83 -40.00 8.36
C GLY A 185 18.62 -40.26 6.87
N GLU A 186 19.05 -39.29 6.07
CA GLU A 186 19.32 -39.48 4.66
C GLU A 186 20.20 -40.72 4.48
N GLY A 187 19.56 -41.80 4.05
CA GLY A 187 20.22 -42.91 3.39
C GLY A 187 20.64 -42.44 2.01
N ASP A 188 21.89 -41.96 1.97
CA ASP A 188 22.80 -42.18 0.86
C ASP A 188 22.71 -43.64 0.38
N ASP A 189 22.83 -43.83 -0.93
CA ASP A 189 22.98 -45.11 -1.69
C ASP A 189 22.00 -45.24 -2.86
N SER A 190 22.34 -44.61 -3.98
CA SER A 190 22.19 -45.29 -5.27
C SER A 190 23.33 -44.92 -6.22
N GLU A 191 24.36 -45.76 -6.14
CA GLU A 191 25.35 -45.99 -7.19
C GLU A 191 24.63 -46.23 -8.53
N HIS A 192 24.89 -45.39 -9.51
CA HIS A 192 24.83 -45.79 -10.91
C HIS A 192 26.20 -45.60 -11.56
N THR A 193 26.86 -46.75 -11.72
CA THR A 193 28.10 -46.99 -12.44
C THR A 193 28.06 -46.50 -13.89
N ALA A 194 29.23 -46.02 -14.30
CA ALA A 194 29.62 -45.51 -15.60
C ALA A 194 29.49 -46.52 -16.75
N GLU A 195 29.37 -46.02 -17.99
CA GLU A 195 30.38 -46.27 -19.05
C GLU A 195 30.11 -45.43 -20.31
N GLY A 196 31.14 -44.68 -20.73
CA GLY A 196 31.53 -44.52 -22.13
C GLY A 196 30.92 -43.36 -22.94
N MET A 197 31.69 -42.27 -23.12
CA MET A 197 32.19 -41.88 -24.45
C MET A 197 33.17 -40.71 -24.34
N GLU A 198 34.42 -40.97 -24.72
CA GLU A 198 35.43 -39.95 -24.99
C GLU A 198 35.04 -39.21 -26.28
N GLY A 199 34.92 -37.88 -26.17
CA GLY A 199 34.71 -36.95 -27.28
C GLY A 199 35.48 -35.68 -26.99
N ASP A 200 36.73 -35.68 -27.45
CA ASP A 200 37.67 -34.57 -27.47
C ASP A 200 37.15 -33.48 -28.41
N GLU A 201 36.71 -32.34 -27.88
CA GLU A 201 36.60 -31.10 -28.65
C GLU A 201 36.91 -29.88 -27.76
N VAL A 202 38.03 -29.26 -28.12
CA VAL A 202 38.57 -28.00 -27.61
C VAL A 202 37.64 -26.86 -28.04
N GLY A 203 37.07 -26.13 -27.08
CA GLY A 203 36.19 -25.00 -27.37
C GLY A 203 36.07 -24.04 -26.19
N GLU A 204 36.93 -23.02 -26.21
CA GLU A 204 36.74 -21.64 -25.74
C GLU A 204 36.07 -21.41 -24.38
N GLU A 205 36.89 -20.88 -23.45
CA GLU A 205 36.51 -20.26 -22.19
C GLU A 205 35.48 -19.14 -22.42
N SER A 206 34.19 -19.45 -22.27
CA SER A 206 33.14 -18.47 -22.06
C SER A 206 32.87 -18.34 -20.56
N GLU A 207 33.03 -17.13 -20.04
CA GLU A 207 32.69 -16.76 -18.66
C GLU A 207 31.24 -17.14 -18.35
N ASP A 208 31.07 -18.14 -17.48
CA ASP A 208 29.80 -18.50 -16.84
C ASP A 208 29.32 -17.33 -15.95
N VAL A 209 28.60 -16.40 -16.55
CA VAL A 209 27.71 -15.49 -15.82
C VAL A 209 26.47 -16.30 -15.44
N LEU A 210 26.53 -16.88 -14.24
CA LEU A 210 25.44 -17.65 -13.64
C LEU A 210 24.11 -16.91 -13.73
N ASP A 211 23.15 -17.61 -14.33
CA ASP A 211 21.77 -17.23 -14.62
C ASP A 211 20.91 -17.21 -13.34
N ASP A 212 21.21 -16.27 -12.43
CA ASP A 212 20.38 -15.95 -11.24
C ASP A 212 18.95 -15.49 -11.63
N SER A 213 18.71 -15.24 -12.92
CA SER A 213 17.44 -14.70 -13.43
C SER A 213 16.41 -15.82 -13.65
N ALA A 214 16.83 -16.98 -14.15
CA ALA A 214 15.95 -18.13 -14.37
C ALA A 214 15.55 -18.83 -13.06
N GLU A 215 16.45 -18.92 -12.09
CA GLU A 215 16.17 -19.55 -10.79
C GLU A 215 15.16 -18.72 -9.98
N LYS A 216 15.31 -17.39 -9.97
CA LYS A 216 14.35 -16.47 -9.36
C LYS A 216 12.99 -16.48 -10.05
N ALA A 217 12.97 -16.67 -11.37
CA ALA A 217 11.72 -16.81 -12.13
C ALA A 217 10.99 -18.14 -11.80
N ARG A 218 11.73 -19.24 -11.60
CA ARG A 218 11.19 -20.54 -11.18
C ARG A 218 10.67 -20.53 -9.74
N GLU A 219 11.40 -19.94 -8.81
CA GLU A 219 10.99 -19.82 -7.41
C GLU A 219 9.71 -18.98 -7.26
N THR A 220 9.60 -17.89 -8.03
CA THR A 220 8.36 -17.09 -8.10
C THR A 220 7.20 -17.89 -8.70
N GLN A 221 7.47 -18.80 -9.64
CA GLN A 221 6.44 -19.62 -10.29
C GLN A 221 5.92 -20.74 -9.39
N GLU A 222 6.76 -21.35 -8.54
CA GLU A 222 6.34 -22.40 -7.61
C GLU A 222 5.55 -21.86 -6.40
N GLU A 223 5.88 -20.67 -5.88
CA GLU A 223 5.06 -20.00 -4.87
C GLU A 223 3.68 -19.60 -5.44
N ASP A 224 3.65 -19.22 -6.72
CA ASP A 224 2.43 -18.87 -7.44
C ASP A 224 1.45 -20.05 -7.55
N GLU A 225 1.93 -21.30 -7.57
CA GLU A 225 1.10 -22.50 -7.74
C GLU A 225 0.25 -22.89 -6.51
N ARG A 226 0.48 -22.24 -5.37
CA ARG A 226 -0.19 -22.55 -4.09
C ARG A 226 -1.15 -21.49 -3.59
N GLU A 227 -1.39 -20.42 -4.35
CA GLU A 227 -2.19 -19.27 -3.90
C GLU A 227 -3.37 -19.00 -4.83
N ALA A 228 -4.61 -18.99 -4.31
CA ALA A 228 -5.72 -18.41 -5.06
C ALA A 228 -5.51 -16.89 -5.24
N ARG A 229 -5.70 -16.41 -6.47
CA ARG A 229 -5.53 -14.99 -6.81
C ARG A 229 -6.75 -14.44 -7.49
N ALA A 230 -7.19 -13.27 -7.06
CA ALA A 230 -8.18 -12.48 -7.76
C ALA A 230 -7.57 -11.12 -8.10
N ARG A 231 -7.46 -10.81 -9.40
CA ARG A 231 -7.05 -9.48 -9.87
C ARG A 231 -8.23 -8.74 -10.46
N ILE A 232 -8.33 -7.47 -10.10
CA ILE A 232 -9.28 -6.51 -10.65
C ILE A 232 -8.45 -5.36 -11.21
N TYR A 233 -8.67 -5.06 -12.49
CA TYR A 233 -8.15 -3.88 -13.14
C TYR A 233 -9.31 -2.97 -13.53
N ALA A 234 -9.23 -1.71 -13.15
CA ALA A 234 -10.16 -0.67 -13.56
C ALA A 234 -9.40 0.54 -14.13
N SER A 235 -9.91 1.16 -15.19
CA SER A 235 -9.35 2.39 -15.76
C SER A 235 -10.34 3.54 -15.80
N GLN A 236 -9.83 4.76 -15.62
CA GLN A 236 -10.59 6.02 -15.62
C GLN A 236 -11.87 5.94 -14.77
N TRP A 237 -11.76 5.33 -13.59
CA TRP A 237 -12.89 5.07 -12.73
C TRP A 237 -13.22 6.31 -11.90
N ILE A 238 -14.46 6.78 -11.98
CA ILE A 238 -14.96 7.91 -11.20
C ILE A 238 -16.14 7.43 -10.38
N LEU A 239 -16.00 7.57 -9.07
CA LEU A 239 -16.92 7.12 -8.05
C LEU A 239 -17.40 8.29 -7.22
N ARG A 240 -18.69 8.34 -6.93
CA ARG A 240 -19.28 9.31 -6.00
C ARG A 240 -19.90 8.58 -4.82
N ASN A 241 -19.48 8.98 -3.62
CA ASN A 241 -20.04 8.47 -2.38
C ASN A 241 -20.92 9.54 -1.75
N ASP A 242 -22.23 9.33 -1.79
CA ASP A 242 -23.21 10.28 -1.24
C ASP A 242 -23.21 10.33 0.28
N ARG A 243 -22.78 9.27 0.97
CA ARG A 243 -22.75 9.24 2.43
C ARG A 243 -21.64 10.16 2.97
N ASN A 244 -20.45 10.11 2.39
CA ASN A 244 -19.31 10.92 2.83
C ASN A 244 -19.10 12.20 2.00
N GLN A 245 -19.89 12.41 0.93
CA GLN A 245 -19.84 13.55 0.02
C GLN A 245 -18.44 13.72 -0.62
N ARG A 246 -17.89 12.61 -1.11
CA ARG A 246 -16.58 12.57 -1.77
C ARG A 246 -16.70 12.03 -3.18
N VAL A 247 -15.82 12.54 -4.04
CA VAL A 247 -15.60 12.01 -5.38
C VAL A 247 -14.19 11.44 -5.43
N TYR A 248 -14.11 10.19 -5.83
CA TYR A 248 -12.87 9.46 -6.07
C TYR A 248 -12.69 9.31 -7.58
N SER A 249 -11.48 9.57 -8.06
CA SER A 249 -11.09 9.37 -9.45
C SER A 249 -9.78 8.60 -9.49
N PHE A 250 -9.77 7.53 -10.28
CA PHE A 250 -8.62 6.65 -10.47
C PHE A 250 -8.23 6.71 -11.95
N GLY A 251 -6.97 7.05 -12.25
CA GLY A 251 -6.46 6.91 -13.62
C GLY A 251 -6.40 5.43 -14.01
N SER A 252 -5.72 4.63 -13.20
CA SER A 252 -5.85 3.18 -13.22
C SER A 252 -5.79 2.60 -11.79
N LEU A 253 -6.50 1.50 -11.58
CA LEU A 253 -6.54 0.78 -10.33
C LEU A 253 -6.31 -0.70 -10.63
N ASN A 254 -5.28 -1.27 -10.03
CA ASN A 254 -4.99 -2.70 -10.03
C ASN A 254 -5.09 -3.19 -8.59
N VAL A 255 -6.04 -4.07 -8.31
CA VAL A 255 -6.18 -4.74 -7.03
C VAL A 255 -5.88 -6.20 -7.24
N GLU A 256 -5.02 -6.76 -6.39
CA GLU A 256 -4.71 -8.17 -6.36
C GLU A 256 -4.94 -8.68 -4.94
N LEU A 257 -5.91 -9.58 -4.81
CA LEU A 257 -6.13 -10.35 -3.60
C LEU A 257 -5.42 -11.68 -3.78
N ARG A 258 -4.51 -12.03 -2.86
CA ARG A 258 -3.84 -13.32 -2.79
C ARG A 258 -4.31 -14.05 -1.55
N ARG A 259 -4.56 -15.35 -1.67
CA ARG A 259 -4.90 -16.20 -0.53
C ARG A 259 -4.17 -17.53 -0.67
N PRO A 260 -3.38 -17.95 0.33
CA PRO A 260 -2.80 -19.28 0.33
C PRO A 260 -3.92 -20.32 0.30
N TRP A 261 -3.82 -21.28 -0.63
CA TRP A 261 -4.81 -22.32 -0.78
C TRP A 261 -4.76 -23.29 0.42
N GLY A 262 -5.92 -23.82 0.83
CA GLY A 262 -6.02 -24.68 2.03
C GLY A 262 -6.08 -23.95 3.37
N THR A 263 -6.02 -22.62 3.39
CA THR A 263 -6.29 -21.83 4.60
C THR A 263 -7.79 -21.83 4.88
N LEU A 264 -8.20 -22.33 6.05
CA LEU A 264 -9.60 -22.31 6.45
C LEU A 264 -10.11 -20.85 6.45
N PRO A 265 -11.35 -20.58 5.96
CA PRO A 265 -11.91 -19.23 5.93
C PRO A 265 -12.08 -18.59 7.31
N TYR A 266 -12.02 -19.40 8.37
CA TYR A 266 -12.08 -18.96 9.75
C TYR A 266 -11.12 -19.82 10.61
N PRO A 267 -10.15 -19.23 11.32
CA PRO A 267 -9.30 -19.97 12.24
C PRO A 267 -10.02 -20.44 13.52
N ASP A 268 -11.20 -19.89 13.85
CA ASP A 268 -11.85 -20.17 15.13
C ASP A 268 -13.11 -21.02 15.01
N ARG A 269 -12.98 -22.28 15.46
CA ARG A 269 -14.00 -23.02 16.26
C ARG A 269 -13.59 -24.44 16.65
N VAL A 270 -12.41 -24.92 16.28
CA VAL A 270 -11.89 -26.19 16.81
C VAL A 270 -11.04 -25.82 18.03
N GLY A 271 -11.46 -26.25 19.22
CA GLY A 271 -10.84 -25.91 20.52
C GLY A 271 -9.43 -26.50 20.73
N VAL A 272 -8.55 -26.32 19.74
CA VAL A 272 -7.16 -26.77 19.78
C VAL A 272 -6.32 -25.56 20.21
N GLU A 273 -5.75 -25.63 21.40
CA GLU A 273 -4.91 -24.59 22.02
C GLU A 273 -3.56 -24.34 21.29
N HIS A 274 -3.37 -24.89 20.10
CA HIS A 274 -2.18 -24.63 19.31
C HIS A 274 -2.40 -23.42 18.41
N LYS A 275 -1.68 -22.33 18.73
CA LYS A 275 -1.50 -21.14 17.89
C LYS A 275 -0.74 -21.51 16.61
N VAL A 276 -1.33 -22.35 15.75
CA VAL A 276 -0.87 -22.48 14.38
C VAL A 276 -1.20 -21.15 13.71
N GLN A 277 -0.17 -20.39 13.33
CA GLN A 277 -0.35 -19.19 12.52
C GLN A 277 -0.90 -19.64 11.17
N VAL A 278 -2.23 -19.61 11.01
CA VAL A 278 -2.86 -19.85 9.71
C VAL A 278 -2.44 -18.70 8.81
N PRO A 279 -1.74 -18.95 7.69
CA PRO A 279 -1.31 -17.87 6.81
C PRO A 279 -2.57 -17.15 6.30
N GLN A 280 -2.64 -15.86 6.55
CA GLN A 280 -3.78 -15.04 6.16
C GLN A 280 -3.58 -14.57 4.71
N GLY A 281 -4.67 -14.34 3.99
CA GLY A 281 -4.57 -13.77 2.64
C GLY A 281 -3.90 -12.40 2.66
N SER A 282 -3.11 -12.11 1.63
CA SER A 282 -2.47 -10.80 1.43
C SER A 282 -3.24 -9.99 0.39
N LEU A 283 -3.19 -8.66 0.53
CA LEU A 283 -3.83 -7.72 -0.37
C LEU A 283 -2.79 -6.76 -0.92
N VAL A 284 -2.62 -6.77 -2.24
CA VAL A 284 -1.78 -5.81 -2.95
C VAL A 284 -2.68 -4.87 -3.74
N LEU A 285 -2.63 -3.58 -3.40
CA LEU A 285 -3.35 -2.53 -4.10
C LEU A 285 -2.36 -1.59 -4.77
N LYS A 286 -2.42 -1.51 -6.10
CA LYS A 286 -1.62 -0.60 -6.92
C LYS A 286 -2.56 0.38 -7.62
N ALA A 287 -2.45 1.66 -7.30
CA ALA A 287 -3.25 2.72 -7.90
C ALA A 287 -2.36 3.76 -8.58
N THR A 288 -2.69 4.13 -9.81
CA THR A 288 -2.02 5.22 -10.54
C THR A 288 -2.96 6.39 -10.73
N ASP A 289 -2.39 7.60 -10.60
CA ASP A 289 -3.10 8.88 -10.72
C ASP A 289 -4.37 8.94 -9.86
N LEU A 290 -4.25 8.46 -8.62
CA LEU A 290 -5.32 8.49 -7.64
C LEU A 290 -5.60 9.94 -7.26
N THR A 291 -6.82 10.39 -7.47
CA THR A 291 -7.29 11.70 -7.03
C THR A 291 -8.51 11.53 -6.17
N TRP A 292 -8.49 12.07 -4.95
CA TRP A 292 -9.72 12.25 -4.17
C TRP A 292 -10.04 13.73 -4.01
N THR A 293 -11.32 14.03 -3.93
CA THR A 293 -11.81 15.38 -3.69
C THR A 293 -12.95 15.33 -2.68
N LYS A 294 -12.81 16.11 -1.60
CA LYS A 294 -13.90 16.32 -0.66
C LYS A 294 -14.76 17.47 -1.17
N LEU A 295 -15.98 17.17 -1.60
CA LEU A 295 -16.91 18.20 -2.02
C LEU A 295 -17.38 19.01 -0.80
N PRO A 296 -17.70 20.29 -0.98
CA PRO A 296 -18.42 21.03 0.05
C PRO A 296 -19.75 20.33 0.33
N ARG A 297 -20.12 20.21 1.60
CA ARG A 297 -21.49 19.85 1.95
C ARG A 297 -22.38 21.00 1.49
N ALA A 298 -22.90 20.92 0.28
CA ALA A 298 -24.11 21.64 -0.03
C ALA A 298 -25.16 21.06 0.92
N LYS A 299 -25.66 21.88 1.87
CA LYS A 299 -26.99 21.60 2.40
C LYS A 299 -27.89 21.72 1.18
N VAL A 300 -28.16 20.60 0.52
CA VAL A 300 -29.29 20.53 -0.38
C VAL A 300 -30.46 20.68 0.57
N ASP A 301 -30.98 21.90 0.69
CA ASP A 301 -32.24 22.09 1.38
C ASP A 301 -33.24 21.18 0.67
N GLU A 302 -33.69 20.13 1.35
CA GLU A 302 -34.69 19.17 0.84
C GLU A 302 -35.96 19.89 0.35
N ALA A 303 -36.17 21.14 0.80
CA ALA A 303 -37.20 22.05 0.30
C ALA A 303 -37.16 22.27 -1.22
N TYR A 304 -35.98 22.23 -1.86
CA TYR A 304 -35.85 22.45 -3.31
C TYR A 304 -36.26 21.22 -4.14
N PHE A 305 -36.15 20.01 -3.58
CA PHE A 305 -36.62 18.79 -4.25
C PHE A 305 -38.12 18.54 -4.03
N LYS A 306 -38.70 19.02 -2.92
CA LYS A 306 -40.16 18.90 -2.69
C LYS A 306 -41.01 19.86 -3.53
N SER A 307 -40.44 20.95 -4.07
CA SER A 307 -41.20 21.93 -4.88
C SER A 307 -41.17 21.68 -6.38
N SER A 308 -40.40 20.69 -6.86
CA SER A 308 -40.22 20.41 -8.30
C SER A 308 -40.87 19.09 -8.76
N ALA A 309 -41.65 18.43 -7.90
CA ALA A 309 -42.54 17.36 -8.35
C ALA A 309 -43.68 18.01 -9.18
N PRO A 310 -43.80 17.72 -10.49
CA PRO A 310 -44.96 18.16 -11.25
C PRO A 310 -46.21 17.46 -10.70
N MET A 311 -47.25 18.25 -10.40
CA MET A 311 -48.61 17.73 -10.21
C MET A 311 -49.14 17.12 -11.50
#